data_AF-A0A838RI30-F1
#
_entry.id   AF-A0A838RI30-F1
#
_cell.length_a   1.000
_cell.length_b   1.000
_cell.length_c   1.000
_cell.angle_alpha   90.00
_cell.angle_beta   90.00
_cell.angle_gamma   90.00
#
_symmetry.space_group_name_H-M   'P 1'
#
loop_
_entity.id
_entity.type
_entity.pdbx_description
1 polymer ?
#
loop_
_entity_poly.entity_id
_entity_poly.type
_entity_poly.pdbx_seq_one_letter_code
_entity_poly.pdbx_strand_id
1 'polypeptide(L)'
;MAAKESQGWQLPIMQFVTLMLMTILVITLGHFAKTMLDNYQLNAEKTAWQARIEQEQMEHQRLLDQKAFVESDTYQRQMAHEMGLYAPDERPLVLLVPPEMQETVSEFDPVYREGEVVEAPYWQQWWVLFFGGEELSKD
;
A
#
# COMPACT_ATOMS: atom_id res chain seq x y z
N MET A 1 14.29 29.01 -83.94
CA MET A 1 13.51 28.22 -82.96
C MET A 1 14.36 27.03 -82.57
N ALA A 2 14.95 27.02 -81.38
CA ALA A 2 15.76 25.91 -80.89
C ALA A 2 14.97 25.18 -79.79
N ALA A 3 14.64 23.92 -80.03
CA ALA A 3 13.93 23.07 -79.09
C ALA A 3 14.90 22.62 -77.98
N LYS A 4 14.55 22.91 -76.74
CA LYS A 4 15.29 22.54 -75.54
C LYS A 4 14.84 21.13 -75.15
N GLU A 5 15.66 20.12 -75.45
CA GLU A 5 15.41 18.75 -75.00
C GLU A 5 15.47 18.69 -73.47
N SER A 6 14.35 18.28 -72.86
CA SER A 6 14.26 18.02 -71.43
C SER A 6 15.00 16.73 -71.11
N GLN A 7 16.22 16.86 -70.62
CA GLN A 7 17.04 15.78 -70.09
C GLN A 7 16.33 15.17 -68.87
N GLY A 8 15.51 14.14 -69.13
CA GLY A 8 14.80 13.39 -68.11
C GLY A 8 15.80 12.72 -67.18
N TRP A 9 15.74 13.04 -65.89
CA TRP A 9 16.54 12.39 -64.85
C TRP A 9 16.13 10.92 -64.75
N GLN A 10 16.80 10.06 -65.50
CA GLN A 10 16.74 8.61 -65.30
C GLN A 10 17.77 8.24 -64.23
N LEU A 11 17.36 8.35 -62.97
CA LEU A 11 18.15 7.76 -61.89
C LEU A 11 18.18 6.24 -62.12
N PRO A 12 19.36 5.59 -62.13
CA PRO A 12 19.45 4.14 -62.28
C PRO A 12 18.67 3.48 -61.15
N ILE A 13 17.81 2.51 -61.48
CA ILE A 13 16.92 1.79 -60.55
C ILE A 13 17.66 1.34 -59.29
N MET A 14 18.93 0.93 -59.43
CA MET A 14 19.79 0.55 -58.30
C MET A 14 19.94 1.68 -57.26
N GLN A 15 20.16 2.94 -57.67
CA GLN A 15 20.28 4.07 -56.74
C GLN A 15 18.99 4.34 -55.97
N PHE A 16 17.83 4.18 -56.62
CA PHE A 16 16.53 4.31 -55.95
C PHE A 16 16.34 3.24 -54.88
N VAL A 17 16.67 1.98 -55.19
CA VAL A 17 16.61 0.87 -54.22
C VAL A 17 17.55 1.13 -53.05
N THR A 18 18.78 1.59 -53.29
CA THR A 18 19.73 1.91 -52.21
C THR A 18 19.22 3.02 -51.30
N LEU A 19 18.65 4.08 -51.87
CA LEU A 19 18.03 5.17 -51.11
C LEU A 19 16.85 4.68 -50.26
N MET A 20 15.99 3.84 -50.83
CA MET A 20 14.86 3.25 -50.11
C MET A 20 15.36 2.41 -48.93
N LEU A 21 16.36 1.55 -49.17
CA LEU A 21 16.91 0.65 -48.15
C LEU A 21 17.62 1.44 -47.04
N MET A 22 18.35 2.49 -47.38
CA MET A 22 18.95 3.42 -46.43
C MET A 22 17.90 4.14 -45.59
N THR A 23 16.79 4.55 -46.21
CA THR A 23 15.68 5.21 -45.50
C THR A 23 15.02 4.26 -44.50
N ILE A 24 14.74 3.02 -44.91
CA ILE A 24 14.22 1.98 -44.01
C ILE A 24 15.20 1.74 -42.85
N LEU A 25 16.49 1.61 -43.15
CA LEU A 25 17.53 1.41 -42.14
C LEU A 25 17.49 2.53 -41.09
N VAL A 26 17.47 3.79 -41.51
CA VAL A 26 17.44 4.94 -40.60
C VAL A 26 16.17 4.95 -39.74
N ILE A 27 15.00 4.68 -40.33
CA ILE A 27 13.73 4.62 -39.60
C ILE A 27 13.75 3.50 -38.56
N THR A 28 14.21 2.31 -38.94
CA THR A 28 14.29 1.16 -38.02
C THR A 28 15.26 1.40 -36.87
N LEU A 29 16.42 2.02 -37.14
CA LEU A 29 17.39 2.38 -36.10
C LEU A 29 16.81 3.40 -35.12
N GLY A 30 16.10 4.42 -35.61
CA GLY A 30 15.43 5.40 -34.78
C GLY A 30 14.36 4.78 -33.88
N HIS A 31 13.54 3.89 -34.45
CA HIS A 31 12.52 3.17 -33.68
C HIS A 31 13.15 2.25 -32.61
N PHE A 32 14.21 1.53 -32.98
CA PHE A 32 14.94 0.65 -32.07
C PHE A 32 15.55 1.44 -30.90
N ALA A 33 16.22 2.56 -31.17
CA ALA A 33 16.81 3.40 -30.13
C ALA A 33 15.76 3.92 -29.15
N LYS A 34 14.62 4.40 -29.66
CA LYS A 34 13.50 4.85 -28.82
C LYS A 34 12.97 3.72 -27.94
N THR A 35 12.67 2.57 -28.55
CA THR A 35 12.13 1.40 -27.83
C THR A 35 13.09 0.91 -26.74
N MET A 36 14.40 0.92 -27.02
CA MET A 36 15.42 0.54 -26.06
C MET A 36 15.49 1.49 -24.87
N LEU A 37 15.38 2.80 -25.13
CA LEU A 37 15.40 3.81 -24.08
C LEU A 37 14.15 3.75 -23.19
N ASP A 38 12.97 3.56 -23.79
CA ASP A 38 11.70 3.41 -23.07
C ASP A 38 11.74 2.16 -22.17
N ASN A 39 12.23 1.04 -22.70
CA ASN A 39 12.40 -0.20 -21.93
C ASN A 39 13.42 -0.05 -20.80
N TYR A 40 14.50 0.70 -21.00
CA TYR A 40 15.49 0.94 -19.96
C TYR A 40 14.88 1.74 -18.80
N GLN A 41 14.15 2.83 -19.10
CA GLN A 41 13.48 3.63 -18.08
C GLN A 41 12.45 2.81 -17.31
N LEU A 42 11.61 2.05 -18.03
CA LEU A 42 10.59 1.20 -17.41
C LEU A 42 11.20 0.14 -16.48
N ASN A 43 12.31 -0.48 -16.90
CA ASN A 43 13.01 -1.47 -16.08
C ASN A 43 13.68 -0.84 -14.85
N ALA A 44 14.23 0.37 -14.97
CA ALA A 44 14.79 1.09 -13.84
C ALA A 44 13.71 1.44 -12.81
N GLU A 45 12.56 1.94 -13.25
CA GLU A 45 11.41 2.20 -12.39
C GLU A 45 10.90 0.92 -11.72
N LYS A 46 10.73 -0.15 -12.50
CA LYS A 46 10.33 -1.47 -11.97
C LYS A 46 11.26 -1.94 -10.86
N THR A 47 12.57 -1.82 -11.07
CA THR A 47 13.58 -2.21 -10.08
C THR A 47 13.48 -1.36 -8.81
N ALA A 48 13.30 -0.05 -8.96
CA ALA A 48 13.11 0.85 -7.82
C ALA A 48 11.85 0.53 -7.02
N TRP A 49 10.74 0.23 -7.70
CA TRP A 49 9.49 -0.18 -7.04
C TRP A 49 9.61 -1.54 -6.35
N GLN A 50 10.29 -2.51 -6.96
CA GLN A 50 10.55 -3.80 -6.34
C GLN A 50 11.36 -3.66 -5.04
N ALA A 51 12.42 -2.84 -5.05
CA ALA A 51 13.20 -2.59 -3.85
C ALA A 51 12.36 -1.95 -2.71
N ARG A 52 11.44 -1.03 -3.04
CA ARG A 52 10.52 -0.43 -2.06
C ARG A 52 9.56 -1.47 -1.48
N ILE A 53 9.01 -2.33 -2.33
CA ILE A 53 8.10 -3.40 -1.89
C ILE A 53 8.84 -4.36 -0.94
N GLU A 54 10.06 -4.76 -1.27
CA GLU A 54 10.87 -5.63 -0.42
C GLU A 54 11.17 -4.95 0.94
N GLN A 55 11.50 -3.66 0.94
CA GLN A 55 11.72 -2.90 2.16
C GLN A 55 10.48 -2.85 3.06
N GLU A 56 9.31 -2.53 2.48
CA GLU A 56 8.03 -2.51 3.21
C GLU A 56 7.65 -3.89 3.75
N GLN A 57 7.89 -4.96 2.98
CA GLN A 57 7.64 -6.33 3.45
C GLN A 57 8.54 -6.70 4.62
N MET A 58 9.82 -6.33 4.57
CA MET A 58 10.76 -6.54 5.68
C MET A 58 10.32 -5.77 6.92
N GLU A 59 9.88 -4.52 6.77
CA GLU A 59 9.38 -3.71 7.87
C GLU A 59 8.08 -4.27 8.46
N HIS A 60 7.14 -4.67 7.62
CA HIS A 60 5.91 -5.32 8.04
C HIS A 60 6.20 -6.60 8.84
N GLN A 61 7.11 -7.45 8.36
CA GLN A 61 7.49 -8.66 9.09
C GLN A 61 8.13 -8.33 10.45
N ARG A 62 9.04 -7.35 10.49
CA ARG A 62 9.65 -6.87 11.73
C ARG A 62 8.60 -6.38 12.74
N LEU A 63 7.59 -5.67 12.28
CA LEU A 63 6.49 -5.18 13.13
C LEU A 63 5.60 -6.33 13.62
N LEU A 64 5.32 -7.33 12.78
CA LEU A 64 4.61 -8.53 13.21
C LEU A 64 5.39 -9.30 14.28
N ASP A 65 6.69 -9.46 14.11
CA ASP A 65 7.54 -10.14 15.10
C ASP A 65 7.56 -9.37 16.43
N GLN A 66 7.63 -8.04 16.38
CA GLN A 66 7.53 -7.19 17.58
C GLN A 66 6.17 -7.29 18.24
N LYS A 67 5.09 -7.28 17.46
CA LYS A 67 3.73 -7.46 17.97
C LYS A 67 3.62 -8.82 18.67
N ALA A 68 4.07 -9.89 18.04
CA ALA A 68 4.06 -11.24 18.61
C ALA A 68 4.89 -11.31 19.91
N PHE A 69 6.03 -10.63 19.96
CA PHE A 69 6.83 -10.54 21.18
C PHE A 69 6.11 -9.79 22.30
N VAL A 70 5.47 -8.66 22.02
CA VAL A 70 4.69 -7.89 23.01
C VAL A 70 3.47 -8.68 23.48
N GLU A 71 2.83 -9.44 22.59
CA GLU A 71 1.71 -10.31 22.94
C GLU A 71 2.14 -11.55 23.75
N SER A 72 3.43 -11.91 23.73
CA SER A 72 3.93 -13.09 24.45
C SER A 72 3.77 -13.00 25.96
N ASP A 73 3.42 -14.12 26.58
CA ASP A 73 3.34 -14.27 28.05
C ASP A 73 4.60 -13.81 28.78
N THR A 74 5.78 -14.03 28.18
CA THR A 74 7.05 -13.66 28.80
C THR A 74 7.19 -12.15 28.92
N TYR A 75 6.81 -11.41 27.88
CA TYR A 75 6.82 -9.95 27.90
C TYR A 75 5.76 -9.41 28.85
N GLN A 76 4.54 -9.96 28.82
CA GLN A 76 3.47 -9.53 29.72
C GLN A 76 3.83 -9.72 31.20
N ARG A 77 4.47 -10.86 31.56
CA ARG A 77 4.95 -11.11 32.92
C ARG A 77 6.06 -10.16 33.33
N GLN A 78 7.02 -9.90 32.43
CA GLN A 78 8.09 -8.94 32.69
C GLN A 78 7.53 -7.53 32.89
N MET A 79 6.65 -7.08 32.00
CA MET A 79 6.01 -5.77 32.09
C MET A 79 5.19 -5.62 33.37
N ALA A 80 4.42 -6.64 33.75
CA ALA A 80 3.62 -6.60 34.95
C ALA A 80 4.47 -6.62 36.23
N HIS A 81 5.66 -7.26 36.20
CA HIS A 81 6.65 -7.14 37.27
C HIS A 81 7.22 -5.70 37.35
N GLU A 82 7.59 -5.10 36.21
CA GLU A 82 8.10 -3.73 36.14
C GLU A 82 7.06 -2.68 36.58
N MET A 83 5.78 -2.90 36.26
CA MET A 83 4.67 -2.04 36.70
C MET A 83 4.22 -2.30 38.15
N GLY A 84 4.80 -3.28 38.86
CA GLY A 84 4.41 -3.62 40.23
C GLY A 84 3.00 -4.21 40.34
N LEU A 85 2.46 -4.77 39.25
CA LEU A 85 1.15 -5.41 39.19
C LEU A 85 1.17 -6.85 39.76
N TYR A 86 2.36 -7.38 40.08
CA TYR A 86 2.55 -8.64 40.80
C TYR A 86 3.37 -8.43 42.07
N ALA A 87 2.90 -8.97 43.19
CA ALA A 87 3.72 -9.14 44.39
C ALA A 87 4.74 -10.28 44.18
N PRO A 88 5.95 -10.22 44.77
CA PRO A 88 7.02 -11.21 44.57
C PRO A 88 6.64 -12.66 44.91
N ASP A 89 5.52 -12.88 45.63
CA ASP A 89 5.08 -14.18 46.13
C ASP A 89 3.69 -14.61 45.61
N GLU A 90 3.07 -13.88 44.69
CA GLU A 90 1.73 -14.21 44.19
C GLU A 90 1.77 -15.24 43.05
N ARG A 91 1.07 -16.35 43.23
CA ARG A 91 0.87 -17.38 42.21
C ARG A 91 -0.19 -16.90 41.21
N PRO A 92 -0.04 -17.19 39.90
CA PRO A 92 -1.03 -16.83 38.90
C PRO A 92 -2.39 -17.39 39.30
N LEU A 93 -3.40 -16.52 39.35
CA LEU A 93 -4.77 -16.91 39.62
C LEU A 93 -5.30 -17.63 38.37
N VAL A 94 -5.01 -18.93 38.26
CA VAL A 94 -5.61 -19.80 37.25
C VAL A 94 -7.07 -19.97 37.67
N LEU A 95 -7.97 -19.24 36.99
CA LEU A 95 -9.40 -19.52 37.04
C LEU A 95 -9.62 -20.92 36.45
N LEU A 96 -9.56 -21.94 37.30
CA LEU A 96 -10.03 -23.29 36.99
C LEU A 96 -11.55 -23.22 36.87
N VAL A 97 -12.03 -22.95 35.66
CA VAL A 97 -13.44 -23.10 35.32
C VAL A 97 -13.78 -24.59 35.52
N PRO A 98 -14.71 -24.94 36.42
CA PRO A 98 -15.12 -26.33 36.64
C PRO A 98 -15.56 -26.96 35.32
N PRO A 99 -15.31 -28.27 35.08
CA PRO A 99 -15.71 -28.93 33.84
C PRO A 99 -17.23 -28.88 33.58
N GLU A 100 -18.03 -28.68 34.63
CA GLU A 100 -19.48 -28.42 34.57
C GLU A 100 -19.84 -27.11 33.82
N MET A 101 -18.88 -26.19 33.63
CA MET A 101 -19.03 -24.92 32.92
C MET A 101 -18.30 -24.89 31.56
N GLN A 102 -17.80 -26.04 31.07
CA GLN A 102 -17.14 -26.12 29.75
C GLN A 102 -18.11 -26.37 28.59
N GLU A 103 -19.38 -26.67 28.87
CA GLU A 103 -20.41 -26.75 27.83
C GLU A 103 -21.19 -25.44 27.78
N THR A 104 -21.14 -24.79 26.63
CA THR A 104 -21.64 -23.44 26.32
C THR A 104 -20.75 -22.30 26.82
N VAL A 105 -19.56 -22.18 26.23
CA VAL A 105 -19.18 -20.84 25.74
C VAL A 105 -20.20 -20.49 24.66
N SER A 106 -21.38 -20.05 25.11
CA SER A 106 -22.28 -19.31 24.26
C SER A 106 -21.45 -18.17 23.72
N GLU A 107 -21.39 -18.09 22.40
CA GLU A 107 -21.00 -16.92 21.64
C GLU A 107 -21.34 -15.70 22.49
N PHE A 108 -20.31 -14.91 22.83
CA PHE A 108 -20.49 -13.66 23.55
C PHE A 108 -21.53 -12.89 22.75
N ASP A 109 -22.78 -12.93 23.20
CA ASP A 109 -23.81 -12.06 22.69
C ASP A 109 -23.34 -10.71 23.21
N PRO A 110 -22.85 -9.81 22.33
CA PRO A 110 -22.48 -8.49 22.79
C PRO A 110 -23.71 -7.98 23.53
N VAL A 111 -23.54 -7.62 24.80
CA VAL A 111 -24.55 -6.86 25.52
C VAL A 111 -24.59 -5.52 24.80
N TYR A 112 -25.35 -5.46 23.72
CA TYR A 112 -25.87 -4.23 23.18
C TYR A 112 -26.66 -3.66 24.35
N ARG A 113 -26.12 -2.61 25.00
CA ARG A 113 -26.99 -1.70 25.74
C ARG A 113 -28.13 -1.38 24.79
N GLU A 114 -29.34 -1.78 25.16
CA GLU A 114 -30.55 -1.33 24.49
C GLU A 114 -30.37 0.16 24.22
N GLY A 115 -30.41 0.51 22.94
CA GLY A 115 -29.95 1.78 22.44
C GLY A 115 -30.54 2.92 23.27
N GLU A 116 -29.70 3.51 24.11
CA GLU A 116 -29.90 4.88 24.49
C GLU A 116 -29.79 5.65 23.18
N VAL A 117 -30.92 6.13 22.70
CA VAL A 117 -31.06 6.81 21.41
C VAL A 117 -30.00 7.90 21.39
N VAL A 118 -28.93 7.67 20.63
CA VAL A 118 -27.88 8.67 20.49
C VAL A 118 -28.49 9.78 19.65
N GLU A 119 -29.00 10.83 20.30
CA GLU A 119 -29.72 11.94 19.64
C GLU A 119 -28.88 12.61 18.53
N ALA A 120 -27.56 12.46 18.58
CA ALA A 120 -26.64 12.97 17.57
C ALA A 120 -25.46 12.01 17.31
N PRO A 121 -25.07 11.76 16.04
CA PRO A 121 -23.88 10.98 15.70
C PRO A 121 -22.62 11.42 16.46
N TYR A 122 -21.73 10.48 16.79
CA TYR A 122 -20.54 10.75 17.62
C TYR A 122 -19.70 11.94 17.13
N TRP A 123 -19.54 12.12 15.82
CA TRP A 123 -18.77 13.24 15.25
C TRP A 123 -19.33 14.62 15.67
N GLN A 124 -20.64 14.74 15.84
CA GLN A 124 -21.32 15.97 16.23
C GLN A 124 -21.06 16.30 17.70
N GLN A 125 -20.98 15.27 18.55
CA GLN A 125 -20.64 15.42 19.98
C GLN A 125 -19.20 15.90 20.14
N TRP A 126 -18.26 15.29 19.40
CA TRP A 126 -16.86 15.75 19.38
C TRP A 126 -16.77 17.21 18.91
N TRP A 127 -17.51 17.57 17.86
CA TRP A 127 -17.50 18.92 17.33
C TRP A 127 -17.95 19.97 18.35
N VAL A 128 -19.06 19.74 19.06
CA VAL A 128 -19.55 20.65 20.12
C VAL A 128 -18.54 20.77 21.27
N LEU A 129 -17.89 19.66 21.62
CA LEU A 129 -16.94 19.61 22.72
C LEU A 129 -15.65 20.39 22.41
N PHE A 130 -15.19 20.37 21.15
CA PHE A 130 -13.98 21.07 20.73
C PHE A 130 -14.22 22.51 20.30
N PHE A 131 -15.40 22.83 19.78
CA PHE A 131 -15.67 24.14 19.17
C PHE A 131 -16.71 24.97 19.89
N GLY A 132 -17.33 24.45 20.96
CA GLY A 132 -18.30 25.17 21.79
C GLY A 132 -19.59 25.45 21.03
N GLY A 133 -20.64 24.68 21.30
CA GLY A 133 -21.96 24.95 20.76
C GLY A 133 -22.66 26.11 21.49
N GLU A 134 -22.22 27.35 21.27
CA GLU A 134 -23.03 28.52 21.60
C GLU A 134 -24.11 28.71 20.51
N GLU A 135 -25.35 28.42 20.91
CA GLU A 135 -26.59 28.98 20.36
C GLU A 135 -26.84 28.86 18.83
N LEU A 136 -27.36 27.70 18.39
CA LEU A 136 -28.35 27.65 17.31
C LEU A 136 -29.76 27.42 17.88
N SER A 137 -30.07 28.11 18.98
CA SER A 137 -31.43 28.39 19.43
C SER A 137 -31.75 29.84 19.10
N LYS A 138 -32.02 30.10 17.82
CA LYS A 138 -32.79 31.27 17.41
C LYS A 138 -33.74 30.88 16.28
N ASP A 139 -35.00 30.78 16.69
CA ASP A 139 -36.27 30.79 15.94
C ASP A 139 -36.54 29.69 14.91
#